data_AF-A0A942S441-F1
#
_entry.id   AF-A0A942S441-F1
#
_cell.length_a   1.000
_cell.length_b   1.000
_cell.length_c   1.000
_cell.angle_alpha   90.00
_cell.angle_beta   90.00
_cell.angle_gamma   90.00
#
_symmetry.space_group_name_H-M   'P 1'
#
loop_
_entity.id
_entity.type
_entity.pdbx_description
1 polymer ?
#
loop_
_entity_poly.entity_id
_entity_poly.type
_entity_poly.pdbx_seq_one_letter_code
_entity_poly.pdbx_strand_id
1 'polypeptide(L)'
;MNENTAYAEAESFFASGQYGQAKIKYLEALLDARDPIQESQIEFKIALSAEKSGDYPDAITRYKMIIGKATSYRFTRAASAQQLMLMVMEPAAQRYLPLISADAPYSEIVVAGDREMTKKNMAEYASSFYPLALPELIAATWYGQQLLTAVREGGMSTSTALQYGEKIRQKVENVEKDIVRIQNDPNERRLIPDVMNRKAILYGLLTGLRQVSIDNARAAFETAIQMNAVNGPGQDGFSRYFYAFFISQVPTLGSSDIQAVLRPVYTDPAYVGSPVVTFFMGEKNNALRQKANITAVAQKDADFKAFLMTIGWTGADFER
;
A
#
# COMPACT_ATOMS: atom_id res chain seq x y z
N MET A 1 -17.09 21.44 10.17
CA MET A 1 -17.98 20.31 10.53
C MET A 1 -18.49 20.35 11.98
N ASN A 2 -17.99 21.24 12.86
CA ASN A 2 -18.36 21.30 14.29
C ASN A 2 -19.84 21.64 14.61
N GLU A 3 -20.72 21.79 13.62
CA GLU A 3 -22.15 22.07 13.83
C GLU A 3 -23.07 20.88 13.49
N ASN A 4 -22.55 19.77 12.97
CA ASN A 4 -23.34 18.57 12.70
C ASN A 4 -23.14 17.54 13.82
N THR A 5 -24.05 17.53 14.80
CA THR A 5 -23.99 16.64 15.97
C THR A 5 -23.99 15.17 15.57
N ALA A 6 -24.80 14.78 14.57
CA ALA A 6 -24.86 13.41 14.08
C ALA A 6 -23.51 12.96 13.48
N TYR A 7 -22.81 13.85 12.76
CA TYR A 7 -21.48 13.57 12.25
C TYR A 7 -20.46 13.34 13.37
N ALA A 8 -20.49 14.17 14.42
CA ALA A 8 -19.59 14.01 15.57
C ALA A 8 -19.85 12.69 16.32
N GLU A 9 -21.12 12.32 16.52
CA GLU A 9 -21.50 11.01 17.08
C GLU A 9 -21.02 9.87 16.17
N ALA A 10 -21.16 10.00 14.85
CA ALA A 10 -20.71 9.01 13.90
C ALA A 10 -19.18 8.78 13.97
N GLU A 11 -18.38 9.85 14.04
CA GLU A 11 -16.92 9.73 14.21
C GLU A 11 -16.56 9.02 15.53
N SER A 12 -17.30 9.28 16.61
CA SER A 12 -17.11 8.60 17.90
C SER A 12 -17.43 7.09 17.82
N PHE A 13 -18.54 6.73 17.19
CA PHE A 13 -18.88 5.32 16.94
C PHE A 13 -17.86 4.65 16.02
N PHE A 14 -17.39 5.34 14.99
CA PHE A 14 -16.39 4.82 14.07
C PHE A 14 -15.06 4.56 14.79
N ALA A 15 -14.59 5.51 15.62
CA ALA A 15 -13.35 5.38 16.38
C ALA A 15 -13.39 4.25 17.42
N SER A 16 -14.57 3.94 17.96
CA SER A 16 -14.78 2.84 18.91
C SER A 16 -15.09 1.49 18.25
N GLY A 17 -15.02 1.40 16.92
CA GLY A 17 -15.25 0.16 16.16
C GLY A 17 -16.73 -0.22 16.00
N GLN A 18 -17.66 0.66 16.39
CA GLN A 18 -19.10 0.46 16.31
C GLN A 18 -19.61 0.88 14.92
N TYR A 19 -19.06 0.26 13.86
CA TYR A 19 -19.22 0.70 12.47
C TYR A 19 -20.68 0.72 11.98
N GLY A 20 -21.52 -0.21 12.45
CA GLY A 20 -22.95 -0.22 12.12
C GLY A 20 -23.69 1.01 12.66
N GLN A 21 -23.39 1.43 13.90
CA GLN A 21 -23.96 2.65 14.48
C GLN A 21 -23.39 3.91 13.85
N ALA A 22 -22.09 3.91 13.55
CA ALA A 22 -21.46 5.00 12.79
C ALA A 22 -22.16 5.21 11.45
N LYS A 23 -22.44 4.14 10.70
CA LYS A 23 -23.16 4.18 9.42
C LYS A 23 -24.53 4.85 9.56
N ILE A 24 -25.31 4.48 10.58
CA ILE A 24 -26.63 5.08 10.85
C ILE A 24 -26.48 6.59 11.10
N LYS A 25 -25.52 6.98 11.93
CA LYS A 25 -25.28 8.40 12.26
C LYS A 25 -24.74 9.22 11.10
N TYR A 26 -23.92 8.64 10.22
CA TYR A 26 -23.54 9.33 8.98
C TYR A 26 -24.73 9.49 8.02
N LEU A 27 -25.68 8.55 7.97
CA LEU A 27 -26.91 8.70 7.17
C LEU A 27 -27.78 9.83 7.71
N GLU A 28 -27.90 9.97 9.03
CA GLU A 28 -28.55 11.14 9.67
C GLU A 28 -27.80 12.43 9.30
N ALA A 29 -26.48 12.44 9.45
CA ALA A 29 -25.64 13.60 9.15
C ALA A 29 -25.72 14.06 7.69
N LEU A 30 -25.95 13.12 6.75
CA LEU A 30 -26.06 13.39 5.32
C LEU A 30 -27.23 14.33 5.00
N LEU A 31 -28.32 14.27 5.78
CA LEU A 31 -29.50 15.12 5.59
C LEU A 31 -29.19 16.61 5.85
N ASP A 32 -28.17 16.87 6.66
CA ASP A 32 -27.72 18.22 7.02
C ASP A 32 -26.46 18.65 6.24
N ALA A 33 -26.10 17.94 5.16
CA ALA A 33 -24.99 18.32 4.30
C ALA A 33 -25.28 19.67 3.61
N ARG A 34 -24.36 20.63 3.77
CA ARG A 34 -24.55 22.01 3.31
C ARG A 34 -24.04 22.27 1.91
N ASP A 35 -23.14 21.41 1.43
CA ASP A 35 -22.53 21.54 0.13
C ASP A 35 -22.13 20.16 -0.44
N PRO A 36 -21.88 20.06 -1.76
CA PRO A 36 -21.52 18.79 -2.41
C PRO A 36 -20.22 18.17 -1.89
N ILE A 37 -19.29 18.97 -1.34
CA ILE A 37 -18.03 18.45 -0.78
C ILE A 37 -18.34 17.73 0.53
N GLN A 38 -19.08 18.36 1.43
CA GLN A 38 -19.52 17.76 2.69
C GLN A 38 -20.36 16.51 2.43
N GLU A 39 -21.32 16.59 1.49
CA GLU A 39 -22.15 15.45 1.09
C GLU A 39 -21.28 14.27 0.64
N SER A 40 -20.32 14.51 -0.26
CA SER A 40 -19.39 13.48 -0.76
C SER A 40 -18.56 12.86 0.37
N GLN A 41 -18.07 13.68 1.30
CA GLN A 41 -17.27 13.20 2.44
C GLN A 41 -18.10 12.31 3.37
N ILE A 42 -19.35 12.67 3.63
CA ILE A 42 -20.27 11.87 4.44
C ILE A 42 -20.62 10.57 3.70
N GLU A 43 -20.95 10.62 2.39
CA GLU A 43 -21.18 9.43 1.56
C GLU A 43 -20.00 8.45 1.63
N PHE A 44 -18.77 8.96 1.55
CA PHE A 44 -17.56 8.14 1.70
C PHE A 44 -17.44 7.49 3.09
N LYS A 45 -17.76 8.23 4.16
CA LYS A 45 -17.76 7.69 5.53
C LYS A 45 -18.83 6.63 5.74
N ILE A 46 -19.98 6.71 5.05
CA ILE A 46 -21.00 5.66 5.03
C ILE A 46 -20.45 4.40 4.34
N ALA A 47 -19.82 4.55 3.17
CA ALA A 47 -19.22 3.44 2.44
C ALA A 47 -18.11 2.76 3.25
N LEU A 48 -17.24 3.54 3.89
CA LEU A 48 -16.18 3.04 4.76
C LEU A 48 -16.73 2.32 6.00
N SER A 49 -17.79 2.85 6.62
CA SER A 49 -18.47 2.16 7.73
C SER A 49 -19.05 0.81 7.30
N ALA A 50 -19.64 0.74 6.10
CA ALA A 50 -20.13 -0.52 5.54
C ALA A 50 -18.97 -1.52 5.35
N GLU A 51 -17.87 -1.10 4.74
CA GLU A 51 -16.66 -1.92 4.54
C GLU A 51 -16.13 -2.47 5.86
N LYS A 52 -15.95 -1.61 6.87
CA LYS A 52 -15.42 -1.99 8.18
C LYS A 52 -16.36 -2.87 9.00
N SER A 53 -17.66 -2.81 8.75
CA SER A 53 -18.64 -3.74 9.31
C SER A 53 -18.70 -5.10 8.60
N GLY A 54 -17.96 -5.28 7.49
CA GLY A 54 -17.97 -6.48 6.66
C GLY A 54 -19.09 -6.53 5.63
N ASP A 55 -19.89 -5.47 5.52
CA ASP A 55 -20.92 -5.28 4.49
C ASP A 55 -20.29 -4.79 3.18
N TYR A 56 -19.45 -5.64 2.60
CA TYR A 56 -18.74 -5.34 1.35
C TYR A 56 -19.67 -5.06 0.15
N PRO A 57 -20.82 -5.74 -0.03
CA PRO A 57 -21.74 -5.41 -1.13
C PRO A 57 -22.25 -3.97 -1.08
N ASP A 58 -22.67 -3.48 0.09
CA ASP A 58 -23.09 -2.08 0.23
C ASP A 58 -21.91 -1.12 0.07
N ALA A 59 -20.74 -1.44 0.64
CA ALA A 59 -19.53 -0.64 0.48
C ALA A 59 -19.15 -0.45 -1.00
N ILE A 60 -19.09 -1.54 -1.77
CA ILE A 60 -18.77 -1.51 -3.21
C ILE A 60 -19.76 -0.65 -3.97
N THR A 61 -21.05 -0.84 -3.72
CA THR A 61 -22.12 -0.07 -4.37
C THR A 61 -21.95 1.42 -4.11
N ARG A 62 -21.72 1.80 -2.85
CA ARG A 62 -21.53 3.21 -2.46
C ARG A 62 -20.27 3.82 -3.02
N TYR A 63 -19.13 3.12 -2.99
CA TYR A 63 -17.91 3.62 -3.61
C TYR A 63 -18.10 3.86 -5.11
N LYS A 64 -18.75 2.92 -5.82
CA LYS A 64 -19.07 3.10 -7.25
C LYS A 64 -19.99 4.31 -7.50
N MET A 65 -21.01 4.51 -6.65
CA MET A 65 -21.90 5.68 -6.73
C MET A 65 -21.13 7.00 -6.58
N ILE A 66 -20.25 7.09 -5.57
CA ILE A 66 -19.42 8.28 -5.34
C ILE A 66 -18.52 8.54 -6.57
N ILE A 67 -17.88 7.49 -7.11
CA ILE A 67 -17.00 7.60 -8.28
C ILE A 67 -17.77 8.07 -9.52
N GLY A 68 -18.98 7.56 -9.73
CA GLY A 68 -19.82 7.89 -10.90
C GLY A 68 -20.47 9.29 -10.83
N LYS A 69 -20.69 9.84 -9.64
CA LYS A 69 -21.31 11.15 -9.44
C LYS A 69 -20.33 12.27 -9.77
N ALA A 70 -20.52 12.92 -10.94
CA ALA A 70 -19.62 13.96 -11.43
C ALA A 70 -19.53 15.19 -10.51
N THR A 71 -20.59 15.47 -9.75
CA THR A 71 -20.65 16.54 -8.76
C THR A 71 -19.90 16.20 -7.46
N SER A 72 -19.52 14.94 -7.26
CA SER A 72 -18.76 14.55 -6.06
C SER A 72 -17.36 15.15 -6.08
N TYR A 73 -16.88 15.52 -4.89
CA TYR A 73 -15.56 16.11 -4.73
C TYR A 73 -14.47 15.17 -5.28
N ARG A 74 -13.57 15.70 -6.12
CA ARG A 74 -12.56 14.90 -6.85
C ARG A 74 -11.71 14.03 -5.93
N PHE A 75 -11.35 14.56 -4.76
CA PHE A 75 -10.62 13.82 -3.74
C PHE A 75 -11.40 12.60 -3.27
N THR A 76 -12.69 12.77 -2.93
CA THR A 76 -13.56 11.68 -2.48
C THR A 76 -13.74 10.62 -3.57
N ARG A 77 -13.83 11.03 -4.84
CA ARG A 77 -13.86 10.10 -5.98
C ARG A 77 -12.57 9.27 -6.06
N ALA A 78 -11.42 9.90 -5.92
CA ALA A 78 -10.12 9.22 -5.88
C ALA A 78 -10.01 8.27 -4.67
N ALA A 79 -10.45 8.71 -3.49
CA ALA A 79 -10.41 7.92 -2.27
C ALA A 79 -11.31 6.68 -2.37
N SER A 80 -12.54 6.83 -2.91
CA SER A 80 -13.43 5.70 -3.20
C SER A 80 -12.82 4.71 -4.20
N ALA A 81 -12.20 5.19 -5.27
CA ALA A 81 -11.50 4.33 -6.23
C ALA A 81 -10.30 3.60 -5.59
N GLN A 82 -9.56 4.28 -4.72
CA GLN A 82 -8.49 3.68 -3.91
C GLN A 82 -9.03 2.58 -2.99
N GLN A 83 -10.18 2.76 -2.33
CA GLN A 83 -10.76 1.71 -1.48
C GLN A 83 -11.18 0.49 -2.30
N LEU A 84 -11.83 0.68 -3.46
CA LEU A 84 -12.11 -0.44 -4.37
C LEU A 84 -10.83 -1.17 -4.81
N MET A 85 -9.76 -0.44 -5.11
CA MET A 85 -8.45 -1.03 -5.43
C MET A 85 -7.92 -1.88 -4.27
N LEU A 86 -7.98 -1.37 -3.03
CA LEU A 86 -7.54 -2.11 -1.85
C LEU A 86 -8.38 -3.37 -1.62
N MET A 87 -9.71 -3.29 -1.80
CA MET A 87 -10.60 -4.45 -1.72
C MET A 87 -10.28 -5.52 -2.78
N VAL A 88 -10.00 -5.12 -4.03
CA VAL A 88 -9.55 -6.06 -5.08
C VAL A 88 -8.25 -6.76 -4.71
N MET A 89 -7.46 -6.20 -3.80
CA MET A 89 -6.20 -6.77 -3.32
C MET A 89 -6.34 -7.52 -2.00
N GLU A 90 -7.47 -7.42 -1.31
CA GLU A 90 -7.68 -8.03 -0.01
C GLU A 90 -8.19 -9.47 -0.15
N PRO A 91 -7.52 -10.48 0.46
CA PRO A 91 -7.95 -11.87 0.38
C PRO A 91 -9.41 -12.09 0.83
N ALA A 92 -9.83 -11.42 1.91
CA ALA A 92 -11.18 -11.53 2.45
C ALA A 92 -12.25 -10.97 1.49
N ALA A 93 -11.89 -10.00 0.64
CA ALA A 93 -12.78 -9.36 -0.30
C ALA A 93 -12.77 -9.98 -1.71
N GLN A 94 -11.88 -10.96 -1.99
CA GLN A 94 -11.78 -11.61 -3.31
C GLN A 94 -13.10 -12.20 -3.81
N ARG A 95 -13.92 -12.73 -2.90
CA ARG A 95 -15.24 -13.29 -3.27
C ARG A 95 -16.20 -12.26 -3.87
N TYR A 96 -15.95 -10.97 -3.67
CA TYR A 96 -16.74 -9.86 -4.21
C TYR A 96 -16.14 -9.26 -5.47
N LEU A 97 -15.03 -9.79 -5.99
CA LEU A 97 -14.44 -9.31 -7.24
C LEU A 97 -15.45 -9.27 -8.39
N PRO A 98 -16.36 -10.24 -8.59
CA PRO A 98 -17.39 -10.15 -9.63
C PRO A 98 -18.30 -8.93 -9.47
N LEU A 99 -18.61 -8.51 -8.24
CA LEU A 99 -19.41 -7.30 -7.99
C LEU A 99 -18.64 -6.02 -8.31
N ILE A 100 -17.32 -6.02 -8.08
CA ILE A 100 -16.45 -4.89 -8.44
C ILE A 100 -16.30 -4.80 -9.96
N SER A 101 -16.12 -5.92 -10.66
CA SER A 101 -15.80 -5.95 -12.09
C SER A 101 -17.00 -6.08 -13.03
N ALA A 102 -18.24 -6.09 -12.53
CA ALA A 102 -19.43 -6.38 -13.34
C ALA A 102 -19.72 -5.32 -14.42
N ASP A 103 -19.43 -4.06 -14.13
CA ASP A 103 -19.82 -2.89 -14.92
C ASP A 103 -18.62 -2.05 -15.35
N ALA A 104 -18.82 -1.29 -16.43
CA ALA A 104 -17.84 -0.32 -16.90
C ALA A 104 -17.67 0.82 -15.89
N PRO A 105 -16.45 1.36 -15.71
CA PRO A 105 -15.21 0.98 -16.41
C PRO A 105 -14.47 -0.20 -15.76
N TYR A 106 -14.97 -0.75 -14.65
CA TYR A 106 -14.25 -1.75 -13.86
C TYR A 106 -14.05 -3.08 -14.59
N SER A 107 -14.99 -3.47 -15.46
CA SER A 107 -14.87 -4.65 -16.33
C SER A 107 -13.66 -4.59 -17.28
N GLU A 108 -13.20 -3.39 -17.63
CA GLU A 108 -12.04 -3.17 -18.50
C GLU A 108 -10.74 -2.96 -17.70
N ILE A 109 -10.87 -2.43 -16.49
CA ILE A 109 -9.75 -2.17 -15.58
C ILE A 109 -9.23 -3.47 -14.95
N VAL A 110 -10.14 -4.39 -14.59
CA VAL A 110 -9.82 -5.68 -13.97
C VAL A 110 -9.39 -6.68 -15.05
N VAL A 111 -8.13 -7.12 -14.97
CA VAL A 111 -7.52 -8.04 -15.92
C VAL A 111 -7.51 -9.45 -15.31
N ALA A 112 -8.30 -10.35 -15.91
CA ALA A 112 -8.42 -11.72 -15.45
C ALA A 112 -7.05 -12.43 -15.42
N GLY A 113 -6.71 -13.01 -14.27
CA GLY A 113 -5.43 -13.70 -14.07
C GLY A 113 -4.21 -12.79 -13.86
N ASP A 114 -4.32 -11.49 -14.08
CA ASP A 114 -3.23 -10.53 -13.90
C ASP A 114 -3.54 -9.51 -12.81
N ARG A 115 -3.22 -9.91 -11.58
CA ARG A 115 -3.43 -9.11 -10.37
C ARG A 115 -2.59 -7.84 -10.34
N GLU A 116 -1.35 -7.88 -10.84
CA GLU A 116 -0.48 -6.70 -10.81
C GLU A 116 -0.92 -5.67 -11.86
N MET A 117 -1.35 -6.10 -13.05
CA MET A 117 -1.95 -5.20 -14.04
C MET A 117 -3.28 -4.61 -13.53
N THR A 118 -4.14 -5.44 -12.94
CA THR A 118 -5.40 -4.97 -12.32
C THR A 118 -5.12 -3.88 -11.27
N LYS A 119 -4.18 -4.15 -10.37
CA LYS A 119 -3.76 -3.22 -9.32
C LYS A 119 -3.24 -1.90 -9.90
N LYS A 120 -2.39 -1.97 -10.92
CA LYS A 120 -1.87 -0.79 -11.62
C LYS A 120 -3.00 -0.01 -12.31
N ASN A 121 -3.89 -0.65 -13.04
CA ASN A 121 -4.97 0.02 -13.76
C ASN A 121 -5.96 0.69 -12.79
N MET A 122 -6.31 0.02 -11.68
CA MET A 122 -7.13 0.61 -10.61
C MET A 122 -6.43 1.82 -9.96
N ALA A 123 -5.11 1.75 -9.76
CA ALA A 123 -4.33 2.86 -9.22
C ALA A 123 -4.29 4.07 -10.18
N GLU A 124 -4.13 3.84 -11.49
CA GLU A 124 -4.21 4.90 -12.48
C GLU A 124 -5.62 5.50 -12.58
N TYR A 125 -6.65 4.65 -12.48
CA TYR A 125 -8.04 5.10 -12.45
C TYR A 125 -8.31 6.00 -11.23
N ALA A 126 -7.86 5.63 -10.04
CA ALA A 126 -7.95 6.48 -8.85
C ALA A 126 -7.19 7.82 -9.05
N SER A 127 -5.96 7.75 -9.58
CA SER A 127 -5.11 8.92 -9.84
C SER A 127 -5.70 9.87 -10.88
N SER A 128 -6.55 9.37 -11.79
CA SER A 128 -7.24 10.20 -12.79
C SER A 128 -8.20 11.23 -12.18
N PHE A 129 -8.73 10.94 -10.98
CA PHE A 129 -9.59 11.87 -10.26
C PHE A 129 -8.78 12.89 -9.45
N TYR A 130 -7.85 12.40 -8.63
CA TYR A 130 -6.96 13.21 -7.78
C TYR A 130 -5.70 12.39 -7.41
N PRO A 131 -4.51 13.00 -7.36
CA PRO A 131 -3.25 12.28 -7.09
C PRO A 131 -3.08 11.94 -5.60
N LEU A 132 -3.57 10.77 -5.20
CA LEU A 132 -3.37 10.23 -3.84
C LEU A 132 -2.06 9.43 -3.75
N ALA A 133 -1.34 9.57 -2.63
CA ALA A 133 -0.01 8.99 -2.46
C ALA A 133 0.03 7.47 -2.71
N LEU A 134 -0.95 6.72 -2.21
CA LEU A 134 -0.97 5.25 -2.34
C LEU A 134 -1.15 4.78 -3.80
N PRO A 135 -2.19 5.20 -4.55
CA PRO A 135 -2.32 4.92 -5.97
C PRO A 135 -1.10 5.35 -6.78
N GLU A 136 -0.55 6.54 -6.50
CA GLU A 136 0.61 7.05 -7.23
C GLU A 136 1.85 6.19 -7.01
N LEU A 137 2.11 5.77 -5.77
CA LEU A 137 3.21 4.84 -5.44
C LEU A 137 3.02 3.47 -6.08
N ILE A 138 1.78 2.95 -6.10
CA ILE A 138 1.48 1.65 -6.72
C ILE A 138 1.77 1.70 -8.23
N ALA A 139 1.25 2.70 -8.93
CA ALA A 139 1.45 2.84 -10.36
C ALA A 139 2.93 3.13 -10.70
N ALA A 140 3.60 4.00 -9.93
CA ALA A 140 5.03 4.28 -10.11
C ALA A 140 5.90 3.04 -9.90
N THR A 141 5.59 2.22 -8.89
CA THR A 141 6.30 0.96 -8.63
C THR A 141 6.15 -0.01 -9.81
N TRP A 142 4.94 -0.15 -10.36
CA TRP A 142 4.71 -0.99 -11.53
C TRP A 142 5.53 -0.51 -12.73
N TYR A 143 5.50 0.80 -13.03
CA TYR A 143 6.30 1.37 -14.12
C TYR A 143 7.82 1.17 -13.91
N GLY A 144 8.30 1.36 -12.68
CA GLY A 144 9.70 1.13 -12.34
C GLY A 144 10.12 -0.33 -12.50
N GLN A 145 9.23 -1.28 -12.17
CA GLN A 145 9.50 -2.71 -12.35
C GLN A 145 9.61 -3.06 -13.84
N GLN A 146 8.70 -2.56 -14.67
CA GLN A 146 8.75 -2.77 -16.11
C GLN A 146 10.03 -2.19 -16.73
N LEU A 147 10.45 -0.99 -16.30
CA LEU A 147 11.72 -0.40 -16.73
C LEU A 147 12.92 -1.25 -16.30
N LEU A 148 12.95 -1.70 -15.05
CA LEU A 148 14.07 -2.47 -14.51
C LEU A 148 14.20 -3.83 -15.22
N THR A 149 13.08 -4.51 -15.48
CA THR A 149 13.05 -5.74 -16.28
C THR A 149 13.58 -5.47 -17.68
N ALA A 150 13.09 -4.42 -18.35
CA ALA A 150 13.55 -4.08 -19.70
C ALA A 150 15.04 -3.73 -19.79
N VAL A 151 15.59 -3.08 -18.76
CA VAL A 151 17.04 -2.82 -18.67
C VAL A 151 17.85 -4.11 -18.53
N ARG A 152 17.31 -5.13 -17.85
CA ARG A 152 17.99 -6.42 -17.60
C ARG A 152 17.86 -7.40 -18.76
N GLU A 153 16.68 -7.49 -19.35
CA GLU A 153 16.30 -8.53 -20.31
C GLU A 153 16.24 -8.00 -21.75
N GLY A 154 16.30 -6.68 -21.94
CA GLY A 154 15.96 -6.05 -23.21
C GLY A 154 14.44 -6.05 -23.46
N GLY A 155 14.01 -5.57 -24.63
CA GLY A 155 12.62 -5.73 -25.09
C GLY A 155 11.69 -4.52 -24.92
N MET A 156 12.15 -3.40 -24.36
CA MET A 156 11.39 -2.14 -24.38
C MET A 156 12.01 -1.13 -25.35
N SER A 157 11.17 -0.45 -26.14
CA SER A 157 11.63 0.64 -26.98
C SER A 157 12.06 1.85 -26.15
N THR A 158 13.00 2.64 -26.68
CA THR A 158 13.45 3.88 -26.04
C THR A 158 12.31 4.86 -25.77
N SER A 159 11.34 4.96 -26.69
CA SER A 159 10.18 5.84 -26.52
C SER A 159 9.29 5.43 -25.34
N THR A 160 8.99 4.13 -25.21
CA THR A 160 8.21 3.62 -24.06
C THR A 160 8.99 3.79 -22.76
N ALA A 161 10.31 3.56 -22.77
CA ALA A 161 11.14 3.74 -21.59
C ALA A 161 11.13 5.20 -21.09
N LEU A 162 11.24 6.16 -22.00
CA LEU A 162 11.15 7.59 -21.68
C LEU A 162 9.76 7.96 -21.12
N GLN A 163 8.68 7.43 -21.71
CA GLN A 163 7.32 7.65 -21.21
C GLN A 163 7.14 7.10 -19.79
N TYR A 164 7.68 5.92 -19.49
CA TYR A 164 7.58 5.33 -18.15
C TYR A 164 8.42 6.13 -17.13
N GLY A 165 9.61 6.59 -17.51
CA GLY A 165 10.43 7.47 -16.67
C GLY A 165 9.71 8.76 -16.31
N GLU A 166 9.05 9.39 -17.28
CA GLU A 166 8.27 10.61 -17.04
C GLU A 166 7.05 10.36 -16.14
N LYS A 167 6.33 9.24 -16.36
CA LYS A 167 5.25 8.84 -15.46
C LYS A 167 5.77 8.65 -14.03
N ILE A 168 6.88 7.95 -13.82
CA ILE A 168 7.46 7.76 -12.49
C ILE A 168 7.76 9.11 -11.83
N ARG A 169 8.44 10.02 -12.53
CA ARG A 169 8.78 11.36 -12.02
C ARG A 169 7.53 12.13 -11.59
N GLN A 170 6.54 12.23 -12.46
CA GLN A 170 5.28 12.91 -12.16
C GLN A 170 4.59 12.33 -10.93
N LYS A 171 4.54 10.99 -10.83
CA LYS A 171 3.91 10.29 -9.70
C LYS A 171 4.66 10.51 -8.39
N VAL A 172 5.99 10.51 -8.40
CA VAL A 172 6.79 10.84 -7.22
C VAL A 172 6.53 12.28 -6.75
N GLU A 173 6.49 13.25 -7.66
CA GLU A 173 6.15 14.64 -7.32
C GLU A 173 4.76 14.78 -6.70
N ASN A 174 3.79 14.03 -7.21
CA ASN A 174 2.44 13.95 -6.67
C ASN A 174 2.42 13.36 -5.25
N VAL A 175 3.20 12.30 -5.01
CA VAL A 175 3.33 11.67 -3.70
C VAL A 175 3.88 12.65 -2.66
N GLU A 176 4.92 13.42 -2.99
CA GLU A 176 5.47 14.40 -2.04
C GLU A 176 4.44 15.46 -1.64
N LYS A 177 3.63 15.95 -2.60
CA LYS A 177 2.56 16.90 -2.31
C LYS A 177 1.48 16.30 -1.40
N ASP A 178 1.08 15.06 -1.68
CA ASP A 178 0.03 14.40 -0.91
C ASP A 178 0.51 13.99 0.50
N ILE A 179 1.79 13.64 0.67
CA ILE A 179 2.39 13.40 2.00
C ILE A 179 2.21 14.62 2.91
N VAL A 180 2.48 15.84 2.40
CA VAL A 180 2.29 17.08 3.19
C VAL A 180 0.84 17.23 3.64
N ARG A 181 -0.13 16.89 2.78
CA ARG A 181 -1.55 16.90 3.13
C ARG A 181 -1.87 15.86 4.21
N ILE A 182 -1.46 14.60 4.00
CA ILE A 182 -1.74 13.49 4.94
C ILE A 182 -1.14 13.77 6.33
N GLN A 183 0.06 14.35 6.41
CA GLN A 183 0.69 14.72 7.69
C GLN A 183 -0.15 15.72 8.49
N ASN A 184 -0.82 16.63 7.79
CA ASN A 184 -1.66 17.69 8.35
C ASN A 184 -3.12 17.26 8.56
N ASP A 185 -3.52 16.07 8.12
CA ASP A 185 -4.87 15.52 8.29
C ASP A 185 -4.89 14.44 9.39
N PRO A 186 -5.47 14.72 10.57
CA PRO A 186 -5.55 13.74 11.66
C PRO A 186 -6.25 12.42 11.27
N ASN A 187 -7.20 12.45 10.33
CA ASN A 187 -7.96 11.27 9.93
C ASN A 187 -7.16 10.35 8.99
N GLU A 188 -6.21 10.92 8.26
CA GLU A 188 -5.39 10.20 7.29
C GLU A 188 -3.95 9.97 7.76
N ARG A 189 -3.49 10.66 8.80
CA ARG A 189 -2.12 10.52 9.34
C ARG A 189 -1.71 9.07 9.61
N ARG A 190 -2.67 8.20 9.95
CA ARG A 190 -2.46 6.75 10.09
C ARG A 190 -1.92 6.04 8.84
N LEU A 191 -2.05 6.64 7.66
CA LEU A 191 -1.54 6.11 6.39
C LEU A 191 -0.05 6.43 6.17
N ILE A 192 0.51 7.41 6.88
CA ILE A 192 1.92 7.83 6.70
C ILE A 192 2.90 6.64 6.77
N PRO A 193 2.79 5.71 7.73
CA PRO A 193 3.73 4.59 7.80
C PRO A 193 3.71 3.68 6.55
N ASP A 194 2.54 3.39 5.98
CA ASP A 194 2.42 2.59 4.74
C ASP A 194 2.91 3.39 3.51
N VAL A 195 2.56 4.67 3.42
CA VAL A 195 3.02 5.57 2.35
C VAL A 195 4.55 5.67 2.34
N MET A 196 5.17 5.86 3.50
CA MET A 196 6.63 5.95 3.62
C MET A 196 7.31 4.63 3.29
N ASN A 197 6.76 3.50 3.75
CA ASN A 197 7.28 2.18 3.42
C ASN A 197 7.25 1.91 1.91
N ARG A 198 6.15 2.22 1.23
CA ARG A 198 6.02 2.08 -0.23
C ARG A 198 6.93 3.05 -0.99
N LYS A 199 7.07 4.29 -0.51
CA LYS A 199 8.02 5.26 -1.07
C LYS A 199 9.45 4.74 -0.98
N ALA A 200 9.85 4.16 0.15
CA ALA A 200 11.17 3.58 0.32
C ALA A 200 11.43 2.41 -0.64
N ILE A 201 10.45 1.50 -0.81
CA ILE A 201 10.52 0.41 -1.79
C ILE A 201 10.69 0.94 -3.22
N LEU A 202 9.91 1.96 -3.61
CA LEU A 202 10.05 2.62 -4.90
C LEU A 202 11.45 3.22 -5.06
N TYR A 203 11.94 3.96 -4.05
CA TYR A 203 13.28 4.56 -4.13
C TYR A 203 14.37 3.51 -4.27
N GLY A 204 14.26 2.39 -3.54
CA GLY A 204 15.16 1.25 -3.68
C GLY A 204 15.11 0.60 -5.07
N LEU A 205 13.96 0.62 -5.74
CA LEU A 205 13.83 0.18 -7.13
C LEU A 205 14.49 1.18 -8.10
N LEU A 206 14.30 2.48 -7.87
CA LEU A 206 14.84 3.56 -8.70
C LEU A 206 16.36 3.72 -8.62
N THR A 207 17.03 3.19 -7.58
CA THR A 207 18.51 3.09 -7.57
C THR A 207 19.02 2.15 -8.66
N GLY A 208 18.32 1.04 -8.91
CA GLY A 208 18.64 0.11 -9.99
C GLY A 208 18.54 0.76 -11.38
N LEU A 209 17.71 1.79 -11.49
CA LEU A 209 17.55 2.63 -12.69
C LEU A 209 18.48 3.86 -12.68
N ARG A 210 19.32 4.03 -11.65
CA ARG A 210 20.20 5.20 -11.44
C ARG A 210 19.45 6.55 -11.39
N GLN A 211 18.16 6.52 -11.03
CA GLN A 211 17.34 7.73 -10.87
C GLN A 211 17.34 8.26 -9.43
N VAL A 212 17.69 7.42 -8.46
CA VAL A 212 17.83 7.76 -7.05
C VAL A 212 19.19 7.26 -6.56
N SER A 213 19.88 8.03 -5.71
CA SER A 213 21.15 7.60 -5.10
C SER A 213 20.91 6.52 -4.04
N ILE A 214 21.93 5.69 -3.78
CA ILE A 214 21.87 4.70 -2.70
C ILE A 214 21.54 5.38 -1.36
N ASP A 215 22.18 6.51 -1.06
CA ASP A 215 21.97 7.23 0.20
C ASP A 215 20.53 7.75 0.35
N ASN A 216 19.92 8.26 -0.73
CA ASN A 216 18.53 8.71 -0.69
C ASN A 216 17.55 7.54 -0.47
N ALA A 217 17.83 6.37 -1.05
CA ALA A 217 17.03 5.17 -0.80
C ALA A 217 17.18 4.68 0.65
N ARG A 218 18.41 4.67 1.19
CA ARG A 218 18.67 4.34 2.60
C ARG A 218 17.90 5.27 3.54
N ALA A 219 18.01 6.58 3.34
CA ALA A 219 17.30 7.57 4.15
C ALA A 219 15.77 7.39 4.09
N ALA A 220 15.22 7.01 2.93
CA ALA A 220 13.80 6.70 2.80
C ALA A 220 13.39 5.46 3.61
N PHE A 221 14.20 4.39 3.59
CA PHE A 221 13.97 3.20 4.41
C PHE A 221 14.10 3.47 5.91
N GLU A 222 15.10 4.25 6.32
CA GLU A 222 15.26 4.65 7.72
C GLU A 222 14.06 5.47 8.20
N THR A 223 13.56 6.40 7.38
CA THR A 223 12.32 7.14 7.66
C THR A 223 11.12 6.20 7.77
N ALA A 224 10.99 5.22 6.88
CA ALA A 224 9.89 4.25 6.94
C ALA A 224 9.93 3.39 8.22
N ILE A 225 11.13 2.95 8.65
CA ILE A 225 11.32 2.21 9.90
C ILE A 225 10.89 3.07 11.09
N GLN A 226 11.37 4.33 11.16
CA GLN A 226 11.01 5.25 12.24
C GLN A 226 9.49 5.48 12.33
N MET A 227 8.83 5.72 11.18
CA MET A 227 7.39 5.98 11.15
C MET A 227 6.55 4.76 11.54
N ASN A 228 6.98 3.54 11.15
CA ASN A 228 6.28 2.32 11.54
C ASN A 228 6.51 1.94 13.00
N ALA A 229 7.69 2.22 13.57
CA ALA A 229 8.00 1.93 14.97
C ALA A 229 7.08 2.70 15.95
N VAL A 230 6.53 3.87 15.55
CA VAL A 230 5.58 4.65 16.36
C VAL A 230 4.26 3.91 16.58
N ASN A 231 3.87 2.99 15.69
CA ASN A 231 2.63 2.23 15.81
C ASN A 231 2.71 1.09 16.85
N GLY A 232 3.89 0.87 17.43
CA GLY A 232 4.12 -0.10 18.49
C GLY A 232 5.28 -1.04 18.21
N PRO A 233 5.68 -1.84 19.20
CA PRO A 233 6.77 -2.80 19.06
C PRO A 233 6.50 -3.80 17.92
N GLY A 234 7.52 -4.10 17.12
CA GLY A 234 7.46 -5.06 16.02
C GLY A 234 6.75 -4.59 14.73
N GLN A 235 6.16 -3.38 14.72
CA GLN A 235 5.40 -2.88 13.57
C GLN A 235 6.27 -2.43 12.38
N ASP A 236 7.55 -2.13 12.60
CA ASP A 236 8.55 -1.75 11.59
C ASP A 236 9.20 -2.93 10.87
N GLY A 237 8.79 -4.17 11.18
CA GLY A 237 9.39 -5.39 10.66
C GLY A 237 9.41 -5.49 9.13
N PHE A 238 8.31 -5.13 8.48
CA PHE A 238 8.26 -5.10 7.00
C PHE A 238 9.24 -4.09 6.41
N SER A 239 9.33 -2.88 6.99
CA SER A 239 10.28 -1.86 6.53
C SER A 239 11.73 -2.32 6.67
N ARG A 240 12.07 -2.99 7.78
CA ARG A 240 13.39 -3.62 7.97
C ARG A 240 13.68 -4.69 6.93
N TYR A 241 12.73 -5.58 6.69
CA TYR A 241 12.87 -6.64 5.69
C TYR A 241 13.08 -6.08 4.28
N PHE A 242 12.24 -5.13 3.84
CA PHE A 242 12.40 -4.54 2.51
C PHE A 242 13.68 -3.72 2.39
N TYR A 243 14.13 -3.09 3.48
CA TYR A 243 15.42 -2.41 3.50
C TYR A 243 16.59 -3.39 3.35
N ALA A 244 16.57 -4.50 4.09
CA ALA A 244 17.55 -5.56 3.96
C ALA A 244 17.55 -6.21 2.57
N PHE A 245 16.37 -6.39 1.98
CA PHE A 245 16.26 -6.83 0.59
C PHE A 245 16.91 -5.82 -0.36
N PHE A 246 16.62 -4.52 -0.23
CA PHE A 246 17.29 -3.48 -1.01
C PHE A 246 18.82 -3.55 -0.86
N ILE A 247 19.34 -3.63 0.37
CA ILE A 247 20.78 -3.75 0.64
C ILE A 247 21.35 -4.99 -0.06
N SER A 248 20.63 -6.12 -0.05
CA SER A 248 21.04 -7.35 -0.73
C SER A 248 21.22 -7.18 -2.25
N GLN A 249 20.56 -6.20 -2.86
CA GLN A 249 20.65 -5.93 -4.30
C GLN A 249 21.75 -4.93 -4.67
N VAL A 250 22.38 -4.26 -3.69
CA VAL A 250 23.41 -3.24 -3.91
C VAL A 250 24.81 -3.86 -3.70
N PRO A 251 25.65 -4.01 -4.74
CA PRO A 251 26.94 -4.71 -4.62
C PRO A 251 27.93 -4.06 -3.65
N THR A 252 27.83 -2.75 -3.44
CA THR A 252 28.72 -1.99 -2.55
C THR A 252 28.33 -2.10 -1.07
N LEU A 253 27.18 -2.69 -0.75
CA LEU A 253 26.73 -2.89 0.62
C LEU A 253 26.86 -4.37 1.02
N GLY A 254 27.18 -4.61 2.29
CA GLY A 254 27.63 -5.92 2.78
C GLY A 254 26.61 -6.66 3.65
N SER A 255 27.02 -7.85 4.11
CA SER A 255 26.26 -8.65 5.09
C SER A 255 26.08 -7.92 6.43
N SER A 256 27.07 -7.12 6.85
CA SER A 256 26.99 -6.32 8.07
C SER A 256 25.87 -5.26 8.03
N ASP A 257 25.61 -4.66 6.86
CA ASP A 257 24.51 -3.69 6.70
C ASP A 257 23.16 -4.39 6.80
N ILE A 258 23.03 -5.58 6.20
CA ILE A 258 21.83 -6.42 6.29
C ILE A 258 21.58 -6.80 7.76
N GLN A 259 22.60 -7.29 8.45
CA GLN A 259 22.53 -7.68 9.85
C GLN A 259 22.14 -6.50 10.75
N ALA A 260 22.73 -5.32 10.55
CA ALA A 260 22.40 -4.14 11.34
C ALA A 260 20.90 -3.78 11.26
N VAL A 261 20.28 -3.98 10.10
CA VAL A 261 18.86 -3.68 9.88
C VAL A 261 17.94 -4.79 10.41
N LEU A 262 18.28 -6.06 10.15
CA LEU A 262 17.40 -7.20 10.47
C LEU A 262 17.56 -7.74 11.87
N ARG A 263 18.69 -7.51 12.56
CA ARG A 263 18.94 -8.08 13.88
C ARG A 263 17.79 -7.93 14.88
N PRO A 264 17.12 -6.76 14.99
CA PRO A 264 15.96 -6.64 15.88
C PRO A 264 14.86 -7.65 15.57
N VAL A 265 14.59 -7.95 14.29
CA VAL A 265 13.52 -8.85 13.86
C VAL A 265 13.67 -10.27 14.42
N TYR A 266 14.90 -10.75 14.62
CA TYR A 266 15.18 -12.11 15.10
C TYR A 266 15.79 -12.17 16.51
N THR A 267 16.00 -11.04 17.18
CA THR A 267 16.55 -11.01 18.56
C THR A 267 15.66 -10.33 19.58
N ASP A 268 14.78 -9.40 19.15
CA ASP A 268 13.88 -8.69 20.06
C ASP A 268 12.56 -9.47 20.23
N PRO A 269 12.17 -9.81 21.48
CA PRO A 269 10.89 -10.45 21.78
C PRO A 269 9.66 -9.72 21.21
N ALA A 270 9.74 -8.42 20.95
CA ALA A 270 8.67 -7.64 20.32
C ALA A 270 8.24 -8.16 18.94
N TYR A 271 9.11 -8.89 18.22
CA TYR A 271 8.78 -9.45 16.91
C TYR A 271 8.14 -10.83 16.98
N VAL A 272 8.10 -11.48 18.15
CA VAL A 272 7.46 -12.79 18.31
C VAL A 272 5.96 -12.65 18.03
N GLY A 273 5.47 -13.37 17.01
CA GLY A 273 4.08 -13.28 16.56
C GLY A 273 3.72 -11.98 15.81
N SER A 274 4.71 -11.13 15.49
CA SER A 274 4.48 -9.93 14.70
C SER A 274 4.07 -10.27 13.26
N PRO A 275 3.39 -9.34 12.55
CA PRO A 275 2.97 -9.55 11.16
C PRO A 275 4.09 -9.95 10.21
N VAL A 276 5.31 -9.41 10.39
CA VAL A 276 6.46 -9.77 9.53
C VAL A 276 6.91 -11.21 9.76
N VAL A 277 6.84 -11.71 11.00
CA VAL A 277 7.22 -13.10 11.31
C VAL A 277 6.17 -14.07 10.78
N THR A 278 4.88 -13.76 10.93
CA THR A 278 3.79 -14.53 10.29
C THR A 278 3.94 -14.54 8.76
N PHE A 279 4.33 -13.41 8.17
CA PHE A 279 4.64 -13.33 6.75
C PHE A 279 5.78 -14.28 6.37
N PHE A 280 6.91 -14.27 7.09
CA PHE A 280 8.01 -15.21 6.81
C PHE A 280 7.59 -16.68 6.95
N MET A 281 6.78 -17.02 7.97
CA MET A 281 6.26 -18.38 8.13
C MET A 281 5.41 -18.83 6.94
N GLY A 282 4.61 -17.92 6.36
CA GLY A 282 3.81 -18.19 5.16
C GLY A 282 4.62 -18.29 3.87
N GLU A 283 5.66 -17.45 3.73
CA GLU A 283 6.43 -17.35 2.49
C GLU A 283 7.35 -18.54 2.20
N LYS A 284 7.55 -19.46 3.15
CA LYS A 284 8.20 -20.75 2.84
C LYS A 284 7.45 -21.52 1.74
N ASN A 285 6.12 -21.34 1.68
CA ASN A 285 5.24 -21.89 0.66
C ASN A 285 5.03 -20.93 -0.53
N ASN A 286 5.80 -19.83 -0.59
CA ASN A 286 5.74 -18.80 -1.62
C ASN A 286 4.34 -18.16 -1.80
N ALA A 287 3.60 -18.00 -0.70
CA ALA A 287 2.20 -17.57 -0.71
C ALA A 287 1.98 -16.21 -1.41
N LEU A 288 2.92 -15.27 -1.24
CA LEU A 288 2.90 -13.92 -1.82
C LEU A 288 4.06 -13.71 -2.81
N ARG A 289 4.66 -14.80 -3.29
CA ARG A 289 5.75 -14.78 -4.29
C ARG A 289 7.01 -14.04 -3.81
N GLN A 290 7.29 -14.03 -2.51
CA GLN A 290 8.47 -13.38 -1.93
C GLN A 290 9.56 -14.37 -1.49
N LYS A 291 9.36 -15.68 -1.68
CA LYS A 291 10.34 -16.71 -1.27
C LYS A 291 11.75 -16.44 -1.81
N ALA A 292 11.86 -16.13 -3.10
CA ALA A 292 13.15 -15.83 -3.74
C ALA A 292 13.86 -14.62 -3.11
N ASN A 293 13.11 -13.58 -2.74
CA ASN A 293 13.66 -12.38 -2.10
C ASN A 293 14.15 -12.67 -0.68
N ILE A 294 13.37 -13.44 0.10
CA ILE A 294 13.75 -13.88 1.45
C ILE A 294 15.01 -14.75 1.38
N THR A 295 15.05 -15.72 0.47
CA THR A 295 16.22 -16.59 0.26
C THR A 295 17.46 -15.79 -0.14
N ALA A 296 17.32 -14.77 -0.99
CA ALA A 296 18.44 -13.91 -1.37
C ALA A 296 19.04 -13.14 -0.19
N VAL A 297 18.20 -12.69 0.76
CA VAL A 297 18.65 -12.03 1.99
C VAL A 297 19.30 -13.05 2.94
N ALA A 298 18.66 -14.21 3.15
CA ALA A 298 19.16 -15.28 4.02
C ALA A 298 20.49 -15.89 3.54
N GLN A 299 20.77 -15.85 2.23
CA GLN A 299 22.09 -16.25 1.69
C GLN A 299 23.21 -15.27 2.07
N LYS A 300 22.89 -14.03 2.45
CA LYS A 300 23.87 -13.00 2.86
C LYS A 300 23.95 -12.80 4.37
N ASP A 301 22.92 -13.18 5.12
CA ASP A 301 22.88 -13.11 6.58
C ASP A 301 22.56 -14.49 7.20
N ALA A 302 23.60 -15.13 7.75
CA ALA A 302 23.50 -16.46 8.35
C ALA A 302 22.61 -16.49 9.60
N ASP A 303 22.55 -15.40 10.38
CA ASP A 303 21.72 -15.34 11.59
C ASP A 303 20.24 -15.22 11.20
N PHE A 304 19.93 -14.44 10.17
CA PHE A 304 18.59 -14.39 9.61
C PHE A 304 18.17 -15.76 9.03
N LYS A 305 19.07 -16.46 8.32
CA LYS A 305 18.82 -17.82 7.85
C LYS A 305 18.52 -18.79 9.01
N ALA A 306 19.32 -18.74 10.07
CA ALA A 306 19.12 -19.56 11.26
C ALA A 306 17.76 -19.27 11.91
N PHE A 307 17.39 -17.99 12.03
CA PHE A 307 16.07 -17.58 12.50
C PHE A 307 14.93 -18.15 11.65
N LEU A 308 15.00 -18.04 10.31
CA LEU A 308 13.99 -18.60 9.40
C LEU A 308 13.79 -20.12 9.65
N MET A 309 14.88 -20.85 9.92
CA MET A 309 14.80 -22.28 10.24
C MET A 309 14.06 -22.54 11.56
N THR A 310 14.18 -21.67 12.57
CA THR A 310 13.41 -21.79 13.83
C THR A 310 11.91 -21.62 13.63
N ILE A 311 11.48 -20.89 12.60
CA ILE A 311 10.07 -20.67 12.26
C ILE A 311 9.58 -21.58 11.11
N GLY A 312 10.32 -22.67 10.86
CA GLY A 312 9.86 -23.79 10.03
C GLY A 312 10.27 -23.76 8.57
N TRP A 313 11.27 -22.94 8.19
CA TRP A 313 12.02 -23.11 6.95
C TRP A 313 13.03 -24.25 7.08
N THR A 314 13.47 -24.81 5.95
CA THR A 314 14.39 -25.95 5.87
C THR A 314 15.60 -25.63 4.99
N GLY A 315 16.65 -26.45 5.07
CA GLY A 315 17.83 -26.29 4.20
C GLY A 315 17.48 -26.24 2.70
N ALA A 316 16.54 -27.09 2.28
CA ALA A 316 16.05 -27.18 0.90
C ALA A 316 15.39 -25.88 0.40
N ASP A 317 14.84 -25.05 1.29
CA ASP A 317 14.25 -23.77 0.90
C ASP A 317 15.28 -22.72 0.43
N PHE A 318 16.57 -22.99 0.67
CA PHE A 318 17.69 -22.11 0.32
C PHE A 318 18.58 -22.64 -0.81
N GLU A 319 18.28 -23.85 -1.30
CA GLU A 319 18.94 -24.45 -2.46
C GLU A 319 18.39 -23.82 -3.75
N ARG A 320 19.26 -23.64 -4.76
CA ARG A 320 18.91 -23.02 -6.05
C ARG A 320 18.40 -24.03 -7.05
#